data_AF-A0A1G8TGY2-F1
#
_entry.id   AF-A0A1G8TGY2-F1
#
_cell.length_a   1.000
_cell.length_b   1.000
_cell.length_c   1.000
_cell.angle_alpha   90.00
_cell.angle_beta   90.00
_cell.angle_gamma   90.00
#
_symmetry.space_group_name_H-M   'P 1'
#
loop_
_entity.id
_entity.type
_entity.pdbx_description
1 polymer ?
#
loop_
_entity_poly.entity_id
_entity_poly.type
_entity_poly.pdbx_seq_one_letter_code
_entity_poly.pdbx_strand_id
1 'polypeptide(L)'
;MTNKQQCREDTEDSSRTVAALVMLAFVVLLAGCTVTYEADIASDGSIDQLSVEIDMGEELYQSAQAQAQQEGYDSVGQYLFDGEGNNEIDESAWDSVEISDDGESTVGYTAEGGTADGLENVTITVDEEASEVTYVDTEGVETDTGSASADFGEVQWEYTVNMPGEVTDTNGNADGASVTWTSDEHENVTELRVTSEQTGDSDGSGPGFGLLTGLVGLAVVLGLGVARRTRR
;
A
#
# COMPACT_ATOMS: atom_id res chain seq x y z
N MET A 1 -56.58 -26.64 -41.24
CA MET A 1 -56.72 -25.83 -40.01
C MET A 1 -56.10 -26.64 -38.88
N THR A 2 -54.76 -26.69 -38.81
CA THR A 2 -53.82 -25.76 -38.14
C THR A 2 -53.52 -26.24 -36.71
N ASN A 3 -52.32 -26.85 -36.62
CA ASN A 3 -51.40 -26.99 -35.48
C ASN A 3 -51.60 -26.02 -34.31
N LYS A 4 -51.41 -26.53 -33.08
CA LYS A 4 -50.63 -25.88 -31.99
C LYS A 4 -50.70 -26.72 -30.71
N GLN A 5 -49.69 -27.55 -30.45
CA GLN A 5 -49.26 -27.92 -29.08
C GLN A 5 -47.75 -28.19 -29.09
N GLN A 6 -46.98 -27.11 -29.04
CA GLN A 6 -45.58 -27.08 -28.60
C GLN A 6 -45.48 -25.82 -27.72
N CYS A 7 -45.13 -26.02 -26.46
CA CYS A 7 -44.54 -25.05 -25.52
C CYS A 7 -44.68 -25.63 -24.10
N ARG A 8 -43.76 -26.52 -23.70
CA ARG A 8 -43.41 -26.71 -22.29
C ARG A 8 -42.08 -27.44 -22.16
N GLU A 9 -41.02 -26.71 -22.45
CA GLU A 9 -39.58 -26.95 -22.21
C GLU A 9 -39.02 -25.60 -22.70
N ASP A 10 -38.58 -24.67 -21.86
CA ASP A 10 -37.32 -24.67 -21.13
C ASP A 10 -37.40 -23.57 -20.05
N THR A 11 -37.36 -23.92 -18.77
CA THR A 11 -37.08 -22.94 -17.69
C THR A 11 -36.40 -23.63 -16.52
N GLU A 12 -35.37 -24.43 -16.79
CA GLU A 12 -34.63 -25.14 -15.72
C GLU A 12 -33.10 -25.07 -15.87
N ASP A 13 -32.57 -24.37 -16.88
CA ASP A 13 -31.11 -24.33 -17.09
C ASP A 13 -30.44 -23.05 -16.54
N SER A 14 -31.15 -21.91 -16.56
CA SER A 14 -30.53 -20.61 -16.25
C SER A 14 -30.19 -20.40 -14.76
N SER A 15 -30.88 -21.05 -13.81
CA SER A 15 -30.57 -20.88 -12.38
C SER A 15 -29.37 -21.71 -11.93
N ARG A 16 -29.02 -22.78 -12.67
CA ARG A 16 -27.87 -23.63 -12.36
C ARG A 16 -26.56 -22.98 -12.78
N THR A 17 -26.55 -22.25 -13.90
CA THR A 17 -25.39 -21.50 -14.37
C THR A 17 -25.07 -20.29 -13.48
N VAL A 18 -26.10 -19.57 -12.99
CA VAL A 18 -25.90 -18.44 -12.07
C VAL A 18 -25.41 -18.90 -10.70
N ALA A 19 -25.95 -20.02 -10.17
CA ALA A 19 -25.47 -20.57 -8.90
C ALA A 19 -24.01 -21.08 -8.97
N ALA A 20 -23.61 -21.68 -10.09
CA ALA A 20 -22.23 -22.14 -10.29
C ALA A 20 -21.24 -20.98 -10.44
N LEU A 21 -21.61 -19.89 -11.12
CA LEU A 21 -20.77 -18.70 -11.26
C LEU A 21 -20.65 -17.90 -9.96
N VAL A 22 -21.72 -17.81 -9.15
CA VAL A 22 -21.67 -17.18 -7.83
C VAL A 22 -20.83 -18.01 -6.86
N MET A 23 -20.93 -19.34 -6.89
CA MET A 23 -20.11 -20.22 -6.06
C MET A 23 -18.63 -20.19 -6.48
N LEU A 24 -18.32 -20.11 -7.79
CA LEU A 24 -16.95 -19.96 -8.27
C LEU A 24 -16.35 -18.60 -7.87
N ALA A 25 -17.12 -17.51 -7.99
CA ALA A 25 -16.69 -16.19 -7.53
C ALA A 25 -16.50 -16.12 -6.01
N PHE A 26 -17.31 -16.84 -5.23
CA PHE A 26 -17.16 -16.94 -3.77
C PHE A 26 -15.94 -17.79 -3.37
N VAL A 27 -15.59 -18.82 -4.14
CA VAL A 27 -14.39 -19.64 -3.93
C VAL A 27 -13.11 -18.88 -4.28
N VAL A 28 -13.14 -17.98 -5.26
CA VAL A 28 -12.00 -17.09 -5.58
C VAL A 28 -11.81 -16.00 -4.52
N LEU A 29 -12.88 -15.57 -3.84
CA LEU A 29 -12.81 -14.62 -2.71
C LEU A 29 -12.35 -15.23 -1.39
N LEU A 30 -12.18 -16.56 -1.30
CA LEU A 30 -11.94 -17.28 -0.03
C LEU A 30 -10.49 -17.80 0.15
N ALA A 31 -9.54 -17.48 -0.73
CA ALA A 31 -8.20 -18.10 -0.66
C ALA A 31 -7.04 -17.21 -1.11
N GLY A 32 -7.16 -15.89 -0.99
CA GLY A 32 -6.05 -14.97 -1.23
C GLY A 32 -5.58 -14.37 0.09
N CYS A 33 -4.28 -14.41 0.34
CA CYS A 33 -3.62 -13.51 1.28
C CYS A 33 -3.34 -12.22 0.51
N THR A 34 -3.72 -11.05 1.04
CA THR A 34 -3.36 -9.76 0.45
C THR A 34 -2.32 -9.10 1.35
N VAL A 35 -1.19 -8.71 0.78
CA VAL A 35 -0.15 -7.97 1.50
C VAL A 35 -0.06 -6.56 0.95
N THR A 36 -0.25 -5.57 1.81
CA THR A 36 -0.18 -4.15 1.47
C THR A 36 1.04 -3.55 2.15
N TYR A 37 1.97 -3.01 1.34
CA TYR A 37 3.12 -2.25 1.78
C TYR A 37 2.88 -0.77 1.50
N GLU A 38 3.08 0.09 2.49
CA GLU A 38 3.00 1.54 2.34
C GLU A 38 4.23 2.19 2.98
N ALA A 39 4.96 3.01 2.23
CA ALA A 39 6.13 3.74 2.71
C ALA A 39 6.00 5.24 2.42
N ASP A 40 6.21 6.07 3.44
CA ASP A 40 6.22 7.53 3.35
C ASP A 40 7.67 8.03 3.41
N ILE A 41 8.15 8.61 2.30
CA ILE A 41 9.53 9.08 2.15
C ILE A 41 9.58 10.60 2.36
N ALA A 42 10.47 11.05 3.24
CA ALA A 42 10.70 12.46 3.51
C ALA A 42 11.67 13.10 2.50
N SER A 43 11.65 14.44 2.42
CA SER A 43 12.50 15.22 1.49
C SER A 43 14.00 15.09 1.74
N ASP A 44 14.40 14.76 2.97
CA ASP A 44 15.80 14.53 3.36
C ASP A 44 16.24 13.07 3.18
N GLY A 45 15.34 12.21 2.69
CA GLY A 45 15.60 10.80 2.42
C GLY A 45 15.38 9.88 3.63
N SER A 46 14.86 10.38 4.76
CA SER A 46 14.36 9.50 5.83
C SER A 46 13.02 8.84 5.43
N ILE A 47 12.64 7.82 6.18
CA ILE A 47 11.33 7.17 6.06
C ILE A 47 10.48 7.62 7.24
N ASP A 48 9.45 8.41 6.98
CA ASP A 48 8.55 8.90 8.02
C ASP A 48 7.75 7.74 8.62
N GLN A 49 7.23 6.87 7.75
CA GLN A 49 6.43 5.71 8.12
C GLN A 49 6.66 4.57 7.13
N LEU A 50 6.74 3.35 7.64
CA LEU A 50 6.62 2.11 6.87
C LEU A 50 5.51 1.28 7.52
N SER A 51 4.48 0.94 6.75
CA SER A 51 3.38 0.11 7.19
C SER A 51 3.26 -1.12 6.32
N VAL A 52 3.16 -2.28 6.94
CA VAL A 52 2.86 -3.54 6.26
C VAL A 52 1.61 -4.13 6.89
N GLU A 53 0.62 -4.42 6.05
CA GLU A 53 -0.64 -5.03 6.44
C GLU A 53 -0.82 -6.33 5.65
N ILE A 54 -1.19 -7.40 6.35
CA ILE A 54 -1.47 -8.71 5.80
C ILE A 54 -2.91 -9.04 6.14
N ASP A 55 -3.76 -9.06 5.11
CA ASP A 55 -5.13 -9.53 5.19
C ASP A 55 -5.18 -11.00 4.77
N MET A 56 -5.52 -11.86 5.74
CA MET A 56 -5.66 -13.29 5.53
C MET A 56 -7.07 -13.76 5.91
N GLY A 57 -7.59 -14.74 5.18
CA GLY A 57 -8.89 -15.31 5.51
C GLY A 57 -8.94 -15.89 6.93
N GLU A 58 -10.10 -15.84 7.59
CA GLU A 58 -10.32 -16.29 8.98
C GLU A 58 -9.79 -17.71 9.24
N GLU A 59 -9.94 -18.63 8.29
CA GLU A 59 -9.43 -20.01 8.42
C GLU A 59 -7.90 -20.07 8.44
N LEU A 60 -7.22 -19.25 7.63
CA LEU A 60 -5.76 -19.13 7.62
C LEU A 60 -5.27 -18.47 8.90
N TYR A 61 -5.93 -17.39 9.35
CA TYR A 61 -5.62 -16.73 10.61
C TYR A 61 -5.72 -17.69 11.79
N GLN A 62 -6.81 -18.45 11.91
CA GLN A 62 -6.97 -19.43 13.00
C GLN A 62 -5.86 -20.51 12.97
N SER A 63 -5.43 -20.92 11.78
CA SER A 63 -4.30 -21.85 11.62
C SER A 63 -2.98 -21.21 12.08
N ALA A 64 -2.69 -20.00 11.63
CA ALA A 64 -1.51 -19.24 12.04
C ALA A 64 -1.50 -18.97 13.55
N GLN A 65 -2.66 -18.64 14.14
CA GLN A 65 -2.81 -18.41 15.56
C GLN A 65 -2.55 -19.68 16.37
N ALA A 66 -3.04 -20.84 15.92
CA ALA A 66 -2.74 -22.12 16.55
C ALA A 66 -1.23 -22.44 16.49
N GLN A 67 -0.55 -22.06 15.42
CA GLN A 67 0.90 -22.22 15.29
C GLN A 67 1.66 -21.26 16.21
N ALA A 68 1.33 -19.98 16.18
CA ALA A 68 1.90 -18.94 17.06
C ALA A 68 1.84 -19.37 18.53
N GLN A 69 0.68 -19.85 19.00
CA GLN A 69 0.49 -20.33 20.38
C GLN A 69 1.31 -21.59 20.69
N GLN A 70 1.51 -22.48 19.72
CA GLN A 70 2.35 -23.68 19.90
C GLN A 70 3.83 -23.32 20.06
N GLU A 71 4.27 -22.27 19.38
CA GLU A 71 5.64 -21.74 19.44
C GLU A 71 5.86 -20.78 20.61
N GLY A 72 4.78 -20.34 21.26
CA GLY A 72 4.81 -19.56 22.50
C GLY A 72 4.63 -18.06 22.31
N TYR A 73 4.15 -17.63 21.13
CA TYR A 73 3.80 -16.25 20.83
C TYR A 73 2.39 -15.90 21.34
N ASP A 74 2.18 -14.63 21.66
CA ASP A 74 0.91 -14.12 22.18
C ASP A 74 -0.09 -13.80 21.05
N SER A 75 0.38 -13.49 19.84
CA SER A 75 -0.44 -13.12 18.68
C SER A 75 0.17 -13.61 17.35
N VAL A 76 -0.63 -13.57 16.27
CA VAL A 76 -0.15 -13.91 14.91
C VAL A 76 0.79 -12.81 14.42
N GLY A 77 0.45 -11.55 14.67
CA GLY A 77 1.31 -10.42 14.31
C GLY A 77 2.71 -10.53 14.92
N GLN A 78 2.81 -10.94 16.19
CA GLN A 78 4.11 -11.15 16.84
C GLN A 78 4.87 -12.33 16.23
N TYR A 79 4.17 -13.43 15.94
CA TYR A 79 4.78 -14.60 15.31
C TYR A 79 5.36 -14.28 13.93
N LEU A 80 4.63 -13.53 13.10
CA LEU A 80 5.09 -13.13 11.76
C LEU A 80 6.21 -12.10 11.83
N PHE A 81 6.11 -11.13 12.75
CA PHE A 81 7.15 -10.13 12.95
C PHE A 81 8.46 -10.76 13.45
N ASP A 82 8.42 -11.69 14.41
CA ASP A 82 9.64 -12.33 14.92
C ASP A 82 10.22 -13.40 13.97
N GLY A 83 9.39 -13.99 13.11
CA GLY A 83 9.80 -15.02 12.15
C GLY A 83 10.30 -14.47 10.82
N GLU A 84 9.47 -13.69 10.14
CA GLU A 84 9.74 -13.10 8.82
C GLU A 84 10.23 -11.65 8.96
N GLY A 85 9.54 -10.80 9.73
CA GLY A 85 9.83 -9.36 9.81
C GLY A 85 11.15 -8.98 10.49
N ASN A 86 11.67 -9.78 11.42
CA ASN A 86 12.89 -9.48 12.19
C ASN A 86 14.18 -9.68 11.35
N ASN A 87 14.07 -10.31 10.18
CA ASN A 87 15.18 -10.36 9.23
C ASN A 87 15.16 -9.15 8.28
N GLU A 88 13.98 -8.63 7.95
CA GLU A 88 13.81 -7.56 6.96
C GLU A 88 13.96 -6.14 7.57
N ILE A 89 13.71 -5.99 8.88
CA ILE A 89 13.76 -4.71 9.59
C ILE A 89 14.72 -4.75 10.79
N ASP A 90 15.72 -3.86 10.78
CA ASP A 90 16.54 -3.59 11.98
C ASP A 90 15.82 -2.59 12.89
N GLU A 91 15.14 -3.09 13.95
CA GLU A 91 14.41 -2.26 14.93
C GLU A 91 15.24 -1.10 15.51
N SER A 92 16.58 -1.22 15.54
CA SER A 92 17.44 -0.16 16.08
C SER A 92 17.61 1.05 15.17
N ALA A 93 17.18 0.93 13.91
CA ALA A 93 17.17 1.99 12.91
C ALA A 93 15.86 2.79 12.86
N TRP A 94 14.87 2.45 13.70
CA TRP A 94 13.54 3.07 13.77
C TRP A 94 13.29 3.71 15.14
N ASP A 95 12.49 4.77 15.18
CA ASP A 95 12.10 5.44 16.43
C ASP A 95 11.06 4.61 17.21
N SER A 96 10.16 3.97 16.47
CA SER A 96 9.10 3.09 16.99
C SER A 96 8.78 1.99 15.99
N VAL A 97 8.37 0.84 16.51
CA VAL A 97 7.72 -0.23 15.75
C VAL A 97 6.51 -0.69 16.56
N GLU A 98 5.33 -0.62 15.96
CA GLU A 98 4.07 -1.05 16.56
C GLU A 98 3.48 -2.21 15.75
N ILE A 99 3.22 -3.33 16.41
CA ILE A 99 2.56 -4.49 15.81
C ILE A 99 1.06 -4.37 16.01
N SER A 100 0.28 -4.57 14.94
CA SER A 100 -1.18 -4.64 14.95
C SER A 100 -1.66 -6.07 14.69
N ASP A 101 -2.69 -6.48 15.41
CA ASP A 101 -3.37 -7.76 15.24
C ASP A 101 -4.83 -7.57 15.66
N ASP A 102 -5.76 -7.73 14.72
CA ASP A 102 -7.19 -7.55 14.98
C ASP A 102 -7.85 -8.74 15.69
N GLY A 103 -7.14 -9.87 15.78
CA GLY A 103 -7.64 -11.10 16.38
C GLY A 103 -8.49 -11.97 15.46
N GLU A 104 -8.67 -11.60 14.19
CA GLU A 104 -9.64 -12.20 13.27
C GLU A 104 -9.05 -12.54 11.89
N SER A 105 -8.45 -11.57 11.20
CA SER A 105 -8.03 -11.71 9.80
C SER A 105 -6.89 -10.81 9.38
N THR A 106 -6.64 -9.72 10.10
CA THR A 106 -5.70 -8.69 9.66
C THR A 106 -4.61 -8.51 10.71
N VAL A 107 -3.37 -8.61 10.25
CA VAL A 107 -2.17 -8.39 11.06
C VAL A 107 -1.25 -7.45 10.32
N GLY A 108 -0.45 -6.69 11.05
CA GLY A 108 0.49 -5.79 10.43
C GLY A 108 1.48 -5.21 11.41
N TYR A 109 2.33 -4.34 10.90
CA TYR A 109 3.16 -3.49 11.73
C TYR A 109 3.31 -2.12 11.07
N THR A 110 3.60 -1.13 11.91
CA THR A 110 3.94 0.22 11.49
C THR A 110 5.23 0.62 12.19
N ALA A 111 6.23 1.01 11.41
CA ALA A 111 7.50 1.55 11.89
C ALA A 111 7.59 3.03 11.52
N GLU A 112 8.06 3.88 12.43
CA GLU A 112 8.16 5.33 12.22
C GLU A 112 9.59 5.84 12.42
N GLY A 113 9.95 6.92 11.71
CA GLY A 113 11.20 7.64 11.90
C GLY A 113 12.44 6.85 11.53
N GLY A 114 12.37 6.07 10.45
CA GLY A 114 13.43 5.18 9.99
C GLY A 114 14.35 5.76 8.91
N THR A 115 15.28 4.93 8.47
CA THR A 115 16.15 5.20 7.32
C THR A 115 16.31 3.95 6.47
N ALA A 116 16.80 4.10 5.24
CA ALA A 116 17.09 2.96 4.36
C ALA A 116 18.12 1.99 4.95
N ASP A 117 18.98 2.42 5.87
CA ASP A 117 19.94 1.52 6.55
C ASP A 117 19.22 0.45 7.41
N GLY A 118 17.97 0.70 7.79
CA GLY A 118 17.13 -0.21 8.57
C GLY A 118 16.34 -1.22 7.74
N LEU A 119 16.50 -1.20 6.42
CA LEU A 119 15.81 -2.07 5.46
C LEU A 119 16.83 -2.80 4.60
N GLU A 120 16.57 -4.08 4.33
CA GLU A 120 17.35 -4.80 3.32
C GLU A 120 16.93 -4.34 1.92
N ASN A 121 17.91 -4.24 1.01
CA ASN A 121 17.68 -4.04 -0.45
C ASN A 121 16.98 -2.73 -0.88
N VAL A 122 16.64 -1.86 0.06
CA VAL A 122 16.16 -0.50 -0.17
C VAL A 122 17.33 0.48 -0.22
N THR A 123 17.27 1.43 -1.15
CA THR A 123 18.20 2.56 -1.24
C THR A 123 17.41 3.83 -1.51
N ILE A 124 17.66 4.84 -0.68
CA ILE A 124 17.13 6.19 -0.87
C ILE A 124 18.29 7.13 -1.18
N THR A 125 18.20 7.84 -2.30
CA THR A 125 19.21 8.81 -2.73
C THR A 125 18.60 10.19 -2.83
N VAL A 126 19.29 11.17 -2.24
CA VAL A 126 18.93 12.58 -2.30
C VAL A 126 19.93 13.34 -3.15
N ASP A 127 19.48 13.93 -4.25
CA ASP A 127 20.28 14.81 -5.10
C ASP A 127 19.91 16.28 -4.81
N GLU A 128 20.72 16.94 -3.98
CA GLU A 128 20.52 18.35 -3.63
C GLU A 128 20.72 19.30 -4.82
N GLU A 129 21.52 18.92 -5.83
CA GLU A 129 21.78 19.76 -7.01
C GLU A 129 20.61 19.71 -8.00
N ALA A 130 20.00 18.53 -8.16
CA ALA A 130 18.80 18.33 -8.96
C ALA A 130 17.50 18.66 -8.19
N SER A 131 17.57 18.74 -6.86
CA SER A 131 16.40 18.81 -5.96
C SER A 131 15.45 17.63 -6.16
N GLU A 132 16.01 16.41 -6.15
CA GLU A 132 15.28 15.16 -6.37
C GLU A 132 15.53 14.14 -5.26
N VAL A 133 14.53 13.32 -4.97
CA VAL A 133 14.64 12.12 -4.12
C VAL A 133 14.29 10.90 -4.95
N THR A 134 15.13 9.86 -4.88
CA THR A 134 14.92 8.58 -5.53
C THR A 134 14.83 7.48 -4.49
N TYR A 135 13.75 6.71 -4.55
CA TYR A 135 13.55 5.46 -3.81
C TYR A 135 13.76 4.28 -4.78
N VAL A 136 14.55 3.30 -4.35
CA VAL A 136 14.79 2.05 -5.08
C VAL A 136 14.68 0.89 -4.10
N ASP A 137 13.89 -0.11 -4.45
CA ASP A 137 13.87 -1.41 -3.79
C ASP A 137 14.28 -2.47 -4.82
N THR A 138 15.40 -3.16 -4.54
CA THR A 138 16.08 -4.05 -5.49
C THR A 138 15.77 -5.53 -5.31
N GLU A 139 15.19 -5.93 -4.19
CA GLU A 139 14.44 -7.19 -4.15
C GLU A 139 13.10 -6.98 -4.88
N GLY A 140 12.53 -5.78 -4.77
CA GLY A 140 11.11 -5.61 -5.01
C GLY A 140 10.32 -6.59 -4.14
N VAL A 141 9.07 -6.85 -4.48
CA VAL A 141 8.41 -8.05 -3.96
C VAL A 141 9.01 -9.23 -4.73
N GLU A 142 10.27 -9.57 -4.47
CA GLU A 142 10.97 -10.69 -5.07
C GLU A 142 10.10 -11.90 -4.75
N THR A 143 9.37 -12.33 -5.78
CA THR A 143 8.32 -13.32 -5.68
C THR A 143 8.99 -14.68 -5.62
N ASP A 144 9.94 -14.88 -4.68
CA ASP A 144 10.25 -16.17 -4.10
C ASP A 144 9.10 -16.58 -3.14
N THR A 145 7.87 -16.31 -3.58
CA THR A 145 6.66 -17.00 -3.15
C THR A 145 6.80 -18.51 -3.30
N GLY A 146 7.88 -19.03 -3.91
CA GLY A 146 8.21 -20.45 -3.88
C GLY A 146 8.11 -21.10 -2.50
N SER A 147 8.32 -20.34 -1.42
CA SER A 147 8.10 -20.79 -0.04
C SER A 147 6.73 -20.39 0.51
N ALA A 148 6.35 -19.11 0.46
CA ALA A 148 5.09 -18.61 1.04
C ALA A 148 3.82 -19.01 0.27
N SER A 149 3.84 -19.06 -1.06
CA SER A 149 2.68 -19.52 -1.85
C SER A 149 2.43 -21.03 -1.79
N ALA A 150 3.41 -21.80 -1.30
CA ALA A 150 3.21 -23.23 -1.03
C ALA A 150 2.36 -23.45 0.23
N ASP A 151 2.42 -22.54 1.21
CA ASP A 151 1.71 -22.63 2.49
C ASP A 151 0.44 -21.75 2.56
N PHE A 152 0.38 -20.63 1.83
CA PHE A 152 -0.70 -19.64 1.92
C PHE A 152 -1.54 -19.41 0.65
N GLY A 153 -1.23 -20.08 -0.47
CA GLY A 153 -1.95 -19.93 -1.74
C GLY A 153 -1.41 -18.78 -2.62
N GLU A 154 -2.22 -18.30 -3.57
CA GLU A 154 -1.84 -17.17 -4.41
C GLU A 154 -1.88 -15.89 -3.55
N VAL A 155 -0.71 -15.28 -3.32
CA VAL A 155 -0.56 -14.06 -2.53
C VAL A 155 -0.67 -12.87 -3.48
N GLN A 156 -1.67 -12.03 -3.27
CA GLN A 156 -1.77 -10.74 -3.94
C GLN A 156 -0.98 -9.72 -3.14
N TRP A 157 -0.30 -8.81 -3.82
CA TRP A 157 0.44 -7.74 -3.16
C TRP A 157 0.18 -6.39 -3.80
N GLU A 158 0.17 -5.36 -2.97
CA GLU A 158 0.13 -3.94 -3.35
C GLU A 158 1.26 -3.23 -2.61
N TYR A 159 2.08 -2.48 -3.33
CA TYR A 159 3.19 -1.72 -2.79
C TYR A 159 3.00 -0.25 -3.16
N THR A 160 2.88 0.63 -2.17
CA THR A 160 2.70 2.06 -2.36
C THR A 160 3.85 2.83 -1.73
N VAL A 161 4.44 3.76 -2.48
CA VAL A 161 5.43 4.71 -1.99
C VAL A 161 4.88 6.12 -2.15
N ASN A 162 4.74 6.84 -1.04
CA ASN A 162 4.40 8.24 -0.99
C ASN A 162 5.70 9.05 -0.95
N MET A 163 5.94 9.80 -2.02
CA MET A 163 7.12 10.64 -2.18
C MET A 163 6.86 12.04 -1.63
N PRO A 164 7.91 12.80 -1.30
CA PRO A 164 7.76 14.14 -0.73
C PRO A 164 7.21 15.16 -1.74
N GLY A 165 7.26 14.88 -3.05
CA GLY A 165 6.83 15.78 -4.11
C GLY A 165 6.27 15.07 -5.33
N GLU A 166 6.04 15.84 -6.40
CA GLU A 166 5.51 15.30 -7.66
C GLU A 166 6.48 14.27 -8.23
N VAL A 167 5.95 13.11 -8.63
CA VAL A 167 6.72 12.02 -9.23
C VAL A 167 7.20 12.42 -10.63
N THR A 168 8.50 12.36 -10.87
CA THR A 168 9.13 12.73 -12.14
C THR A 168 9.49 11.53 -13.01
N ASP A 169 9.82 10.39 -12.40
CA ASP A 169 10.15 9.14 -13.09
C ASP A 169 9.75 7.94 -12.23
N THR A 170 9.13 6.92 -12.82
CA THR A 170 8.82 5.67 -12.12
C THR A 170 8.58 4.51 -13.08
N ASN A 171 8.73 3.29 -12.58
CA ASN A 171 8.26 2.07 -13.24
C ASN A 171 6.92 1.53 -12.69
N GLY A 172 6.24 2.27 -11.81
CA GLY A 172 4.92 1.93 -11.28
C GLY A 172 3.79 2.83 -11.80
N ASN A 173 2.61 2.69 -11.21
CA ASN A 173 1.45 3.55 -11.49
C ASN A 173 1.53 4.81 -10.61
N ALA A 174 1.83 5.96 -11.20
CA ALA A 174 1.90 7.24 -10.47
C ALA A 174 0.55 7.96 -10.38
N ASP A 175 0.22 8.50 -9.20
CA ASP A 175 -0.85 9.47 -8.95
C ASP A 175 -0.34 10.62 -8.08
N GLY A 176 0.09 11.71 -8.72
CA GLY A 176 0.66 12.87 -8.03
C GLY A 176 2.00 12.57 -7.37
N ALA A 177 1.99 12.45 -6.04
CA ALA A 177 3.18 12.15 -5.23
C ALA A 177 3.28 10.67 -4.83
N SER A 178 2.26 9.87 -5.12
CA SER A 178 2.20 8.45 -4.77
C SER A 178 2.48 7.58 -5.99
N VAL A 179 3.18 6.47 -5.78
CA VAL A 179 3.34 5.43 -6.80
C VAL A 179 2.93 4.09 -6.23
N THR A 180 2.14 3.35 -6.99
CA THR A 180 1.68 2.01 -6.62
C THR A 180 2.14 0.95 -7.63
N TRP A 181 2.58 -0.19 -7.10
CA TRP A 181 2.81 -1.43 -7.84
C TRP A 181 1.88 -2.51 -7.31
N THR A 182 1.42 -3.38 -8.19
CA THR A 182 0.48 -4.45 -7.86
C THR A 182 0.92 -5.75 -8.52
N SER A 183 0.63 -6.88 -7.87
CA SER A 183 0.93 -8.22 -8.40
C SER A 183 0.32 -8.46 -9.78
N ASP A 184 -0.85 -7.88 -10.09
CA ASP A 184 -1.56 -8.09 -11.36
C ASP A 184 -0.93 -7.34 -12.54
N GLU A 185 -0.37 -6.16 -12.29
CA GLU A 185 0.12 -5.27 -13.37
C GLU A 185 1.64 -5.31 -13.52
N HIS A 186 2.34 -5.71 -12.45
CA HIS A 186 3.79 -5.67 -12.35
C HIS A 186 4.38 -7.06 -12.11
N GLU A 187 3.83 -8.06 -12.79
CA GLU A 187 4.37 -9.43 -12.76
C GLU A 187 5.85 -9.41 -13.24
N ASN A 188 6.78 -9.90 -12.41
CA ASN A 188 8.22 -10.03 -12.70
C ASN A 188 9.01 -8.70 -12.75
N VAL A 189 8.60 -7.67 -12.00
CA VAL A 189 9.51 -6.56 -11.70
C VAL A 189 10.68 -7.06 -10.85
N THR A 190 11.88 -6.59 -11.18
CA THR A 190 13.13 -6.93 -10.46
C THR A 190 13.62 -5.77 -9.61
N GLU A 191 12.88 -4.66 -9.62
CA GLU A 191 13.16 -3.45 -8.88
C GLU A 191 11.89 -2.59 -8.85
N LEU A 192 11.58 -1.97 -7.72
CA LEU A 192 10.56 -0.91 -7.59
C LEU A 192 11.30 0.42 -7.52
N ARG A 193 11.04 1.33 -8.46
CA ARG A 193 11.79 2.60 -8.57
C ARG A 193 10.87 3.78 -8.78
N VAL A 194 11.06 4.80 -7.95
CA VAL A 194 10.39 6.09 -8.09
C VAL A 194 11.36 7.23 -7.80
N THR A 195 11.26 8.30 -8.57
CA THR A 195 11.95 9.58 -8.35
C THR A 195 10.91 10.70 -8.32
N SER A 196 11.12 11.66 -7.42
CA SER A 196 10.23 12.81 -7.23
C SER A 196 11.03 14.08 -7.00
N GLU A 197 10.39 15.22 -7.22
CA GLU A 197 10.92 16.51 -6.77
C GLU A 197 11.00 16.55 -5.24
N GLN A 198 12.08 17.12 -4.70
CA GLN A 198 12.12 17.53 -3.30
C GLN A 198 11.13 18.67 -3.08
N THR A 199 10.19 18.51 -2.16
CA THR A 199 9.48 19.66 -1.63
C THR A 199 10.23 20.16 -0.40
N GLY A 200 10.71 21.41 -0.46
CA GLY A 200 11.33 22.02 0.71
C GLY A 200 10.29 22.16 1.82
N ASP A 201 10.62 21.66 3.02
CA ASP A 201 9.87 21.83 4.27
C ASP A 201 9.19 23.21 4.33
N SER A 202 7.94 23.25 3.88
CA SER A 202 7.09 24.41 4.02
C SER A 202 6.01 24.01 5.01
N ASP A 203 6.44 23.93 6.27
CA ASP A 203 5.62 23.97 7.47
C ASP A 203 4.50 22.91 7.56
N GLY A 204 4.89 21.73 8.04
CA GLY A 204 4.16 21.01 9.08
C GLY A 204 2.86 20.31 8.70
N SER A 205 2.94 18.99 8.55
CA SER A 205 1.83 18.08 8.86
C SER A 205 2.42 16.75 9.29
N GLY A 206 2.35 16.47 10.59
CA GLY A 206 2.28 15.08 11.05
C GLY A 206 1.02 14.40 10.48
N PRO A 207 0.89 13.08 10.69
CA PRO A 207 -0.01 12.23 9.93
C PRO A 207 -1.47 12.64 10.14
N GLY A 208 -2.07 13.17 9.08
CA GLY A 208 -3.47 13.58 9.08
C GLY A 208 -3.79 14.70 8.10
N PHE A 209 -4.25 14.32 6.92
CA PHE A 209 -5.16 15.09 6.07
C PHE A 209 -4.65 16.47 5.57
N GLY A 210 -4.16 16.45 4.33
CA GLY A 210 -4.53 17.41 3.28
C GLY A 210 -4.31 18.90 3.54
N LEU A 211 -3.33 19.48 2.85
CA LEU A 211 -3.27 20.91 2.61
C LEU A 211 -3.05 21.21 1.12
N LEU A 212 -4.14 21.10 0.36
CA LEU A 212 -4.37 21.90 -0.84
C LEU A 212 -4.47 23.39 -0.43
N THR A 213 -3.35 24.08 -0.20
CA THR A 213 -3.33 25.54 -0.04
C THR A 213 -2.06 26.16 -0.58
N GLY A 214 -2.16 26.94 -1.67
CA GLY A 214 -1.04 27.76 -2.12
C GLY A 214 -1.25 28.75 -3.26
N LEU A 215 -2.25 28.59 -4.14
CA LEU A 215 -2.45 29.49 -5.31
C LEU A 215 -3.47 30.62 -5.07
N VAL A 216 -3.36 31.41 -4.00
CA VAL A 216 -4.14 32.67 -3.87
C VAL A 216 -3.34 33.74 -3.12
N GLY A 217 -2.38 34.37 -3.81
CA GLY A 217 -1.53 35.42 -3.24
C GLY A 217 -1.33 36.66 -4.13
N LEU A 218 -2.19 36.93 -5.12
CA LEU A 218 -1.95 38.06 -6.06
C LEU A 218 -3.17 38.90 -6.47
N ALA A 219 -4.17 39.10 -5.60
CA ALA A 219 -5.36 39.90 -5.99
C ALA A 219 -5.84 40.99 -5.00
N VAL A 220 -5.27 41.15 -3.81
CA VAL A 220 -5.86 42.06 -2.78
C VAL A 220 -5.17 43.44 -2.69
N VAL A 221 -3.98 43.63 -3.25
CA VAL A 221 -3.26 44.92 -3.10
C VAL A 221 -3.71 46.00 -4.11
N LEU A 222 -4.47 45.67 -5.16
CA LEU A 222 -4.96 46.66 -6.14
C LEU A 222 -6.34 47.27 -5.82
N GLY A 223 -7.07 46.77 -4.80
CA GLY A 223 -8.44 47.21 -4.49
C GLY A 223 -8.59 48.41 -3.55
N LEU A 224 -7.54 48.78 -2.80
CA LEU A 224 -7.64 49.80 -1.73
C LEU A 224 -7.22 51.23 -2.14
N GLY A 225 -6.97 51.47 -3.43
CA GLY A 225 -6.48 52.76 -3.93
C GLY A 225 -7.54 53.80 -4.36
N VAL A 226 -8.81 53.44 -4.53
CA VAL A 226 -9.81 54.31 -5.20
C VAL A 226 -11.01 54.67 -4.31
N ALA A 227 -10.80 54.77 -2.99
CA ALA A 227 -11.85 55.21 -2.07
C ALA A 227 -11.38 56.30 -1.11
N ARG A 228 -10.69 57.34 -1.61
CA ARG A 228 -10.45 58.56 -0.82
C ARG A 228 -10.12 59.82 -1.65
N ARG A 229 -11.07 60.29 -2.49
CA ARG A 229 -11.13 61.74 -2.80
C ARG A 229 -12.48 62.18 -3.36
N THR A 230 -13.45 62.38 -2.46
CA THR A 230 -14.52 63.37 -2.67
C THR A 230 -14.99 63.86 -1.31
N ARG A 231 -14.57 65.07 -0.93
CA ARG A 231 -15.27 66.11 -0.14
C ARG A 231 -14.29 67.05 0.56
N ARG A 232 -13.86 68.09 -0.15
CA ARG A 232 -14.08 69.51 0.18
C ARG A 232 -13.39 70.38 -0.87
#